data_AF-X1KWW1-F1
#
_entry.id   AF-X1KWW1-F1
#
_cell.length_a   1.000
_cell.length_b   1.000
_cell.length_c   1.000
_cell.angle_alpha   90.00
_cell.angle_beta   90.00
_cell.angle_gamma   90.00
#
_symmetry.space_group_name_H-M   'P 1'
#
loop_
_entity.id
_entity.type
_entity.pdbx_description
1 polymer ?
#
loop_
_entity_poly.entity_id
_entity_poly.type
_entity_poly.pdbx_seq_one_letter_code
_entity_poly.pdbx_strand_id
1 'polypeptide(L)'
;MENLKEINIRSHVLYASLLAGMAIAQTGTILIHAMSVYDYLYHLLRERKVSIKSRFTPYTFSIGGWIKKTDIDKLKEGLKSLPALEVVARVPHRKEKHKIPIALSNRSFFKPFELVVELYGIPHYFEIDPTPFLAPFFALFLAICLTDAGYGIILSLLAYIGLKKFKIGEGGKKL
;
A
#
# COMPACT_ATOMS: atom_id res chain seq x y z
N MET A 1 69.74 -17.03 -11.55
CA MET A 1 69.15 -15.69 -11.73
C MET A 1 67.67 -15.88 -11.96
N GLU A 2 66.91 -15.57 -10.92
CA GLU A 2 65.50 -15.90 -10.73
C GLU A 2 64.64 -14.99 -11.61
N ASN A 3 63.93 -15.58 -12.58
CA ASN A 3 63.10 -14.85 -13.53
C ASN A 3 61.85 -14.30 -12.81
N LEU A 4 61.88 -13.00 -12.50
CA LEU A 4 60.76 -12.24 -11.97
C LEU A 4 59.61 -12.28 -12.99
N LYS A 5 58.53 -13.02 -12.66
CA LYS A 5 57.28 -13.00 -13.42
C LYS A 5 56.54 -11.70 -13.15
N GLU A 6 56.30 -10.93 -14.20
CA GLU A 6 55.46 -9.74 -14.17
C GLU A 6 54.00 -10.17 -13.95
N ILE A 7 53.51 -10.08 -12.70
CA ILE A 7 52.12 -10.37 -12.35
C ILE A 7 51.29 -9.17 -12.84
N ASN A 8 50.60 -9.34 -13.96
CA ASN A 8 49.70 -8.35 -14.53
C ASN A 8 48.43 -8.20 -13.66
N ILE A 9 48.51 -7.31 -12.67
CA ILE A 9 47.43 -7.00 -11.70
C ILE A 9 46.15 -6.50 -12.39
N ARG A 10 46.25 -5.95 -13.62
CA ARG A 10 45.14 -5.32 -14.34
C ARG A 10 44.11 -6.31 -14.86
N SER A 11 44.51 -7.55 -15.20
CA SER A 11 43.56 -8.60 -15.60
C SER A 11 42.78 -9.14 -14.41
N HIS A 12 43.43 -9.36 -13.26
CA HIS A 12 42.79 -9.86 -12.04
C HIS A 12 41.70 -8.92 -11.49
N VAL A 13 41.91 -7.60 -11.56
CA VAL A 13 40.91 -6.61 -11.11
C VAL A 13 39.66 -6.60 -12.00
N LEU A 14 39.82 -6.78 -13.31
CA LEU A 14 38.71 -6.90 -14.26
C LEU A 14 37.91 -8.20 -14.03
N TYR A 15 38.58 -9.33 -13.79
CA TYR A 15 37.89 -10.58 -13.46
C TYR A 15 37.14 -10.50 -12.12
N ALA A 16 37.74 -9.85 -11.10
CA ALA A 16 37.10 -9.69 -9.80
C ALA A 16 35.83 -8.82 -9.86
N SER A 17 35.86 -7.72 -10.62
CA SER A 17 34.69 -6.86 -10.81
C SER A 17 33.59 -7.52 -11.65
N LEU A 18 33.96 -8.31 -12.67
CA LEU A 18 33.01 -9.10 -13.46
C LEU A 18 32.34 -10.20 -12.62
N LEU A 19 33.11 -10.94 -11.82
CA LEU A 19 32.61 -11.96 -10.89
C LEU A 19 31.71 -11.34 -9.81
N ALA A 20 32.07 -10.17 -9.27
CA ALA A 20 31.22 -9.45 -8.33
C ALA A 20 29.90 -9.01 -8.97
N GLY A 21 29.92 -8.52 -10.21
CA GLY A 21 28.71 -8.18 -10.97
C GLY A 21 27.80 -9.39 -11.25
N MET A 22 28.39 -10.54 -11.59
CA MET A 22 27.66 -11.80 -11.79
C MET A 22 27.06 -12.31 -10.47
N ALA A 23 27.77 -12.22 -9.35
CA ALA A 23 27.26 -12.60 -8.03
C ALA A 23 26.09 -11.69 -7.60
N ILE A 24 26.17 -10.39 -7.85
CA ILE A 24 25.07 -9.44 -7.58
C ILE A 24 23.85 -9.76 -8.46
N ALA A 25 24.06 -10.05 -9.75
CA ALA A 25 22.98 -10.43 -10.67
C ALA A 25 22.32 -11.76 -10.26
N GLN A 26 23.11 -12.76 -9.86
CA GLN A 26 22.61 -14.05 -9.40
C GLN A 26 21.85 -13.92 -8.08
N THR A 27 22.30 -13.04 -7.18
CA THR A 27 21.57 -12.70 -5.95
C THR A 27 20.22 -12.04 -6.27
N GLY A 28 20.17 -11.16 -7.27
CA GLY A 28 18.94 -10.53 -7.76
C GLY A 28 17.94 -11.54 -8.33
N THR A 29 18.40 -12.50 -9.13
CA THR A 29 17.55 -13.55 -9.70
C THR A 29 17.01 -14.49 -8.60
N ILE A 30 17.86 -14.88 -7.65
CA ILE A 30 17.44 -15.67 -6.47
C ILE A 30 16.37 -14.92 -5.68
N LEU A 31 16.54 -13.61 -5.49
CA LEU A 31 15.56 -12.78 -4.78
C LEU A 31 14.22 -12.75 -5.52
N ILE A 32 14.20 -12.61 -6.84
CA ILE A 32 12.97 -12.63 -7.63
C ILE A 32 12.26 -13.98 -7.52
N HIS A 33 13.00 -15.08 -7.64
CA HIS A 33 12.43 -16.41 -7.46
C HIS A 33 11.88 -16.61 -6.04
N ALA A 34 12.62 -16.20 -5.01
CA ALA A 34 12.16 -16.26 -3.63
C ALA A 34 10.90 -15.41 -3.41
N MET A 35 10.82 -14.21 -3.99
CA MET A 35 9.63 -13.36 -3.96
C MET A 35 8.45 -14.00 -4.68
N SER A 36 8.66 -14.66 -5.83
CA SER A 36 7.60 -15.36 -6.55
C SER A 36 7.03 -16.54 -5.77
N VAL A 37 7.90 -17.30 -5.09
CA VAL A 37 7.50 -18.40 -4.22
C VAL A 37 6.77 -17.85 -2.99
N TYR A 38 7.27 -16.77 -2.40
CA TYR A 38 6.62 -16.10 -1.28
C TYR A 38 5.22 -15.62 -1.66
N ASP A 39 5.06 -14.96 -2.81
CA ASP A 39 3.77 -14.45 -3.27
C ASP A 39 2.77 -15.59 -3.51
N TYR A 40 3.23 -16.70 -4.11
CA TYR A 40 2.42 -17.90 -4.27
C TYR A 40 1.96 -18.50 -2.93
N LEU A 41 2.89 -18.66 -1.98
CA LEU A 41 2.54 -19.17 -0.64
C LEU A 41 1.60 -18.21 0.10
N TYR A 42 1.82 -16.90 -0.05
CA TYR A 42 0.97 -15.87 0.53
C TYR A 42 -0.45 -15.94 -0.06
N HIS A 43 -0.57 -16.15 -1.37
CA HIS A 43 -1.85 -16.34 -2.05
C HIS A 43 -2.61 -17.55 -1.48
N LEU A 44 -1.96 -18.71 -1.39
CA LEU A 44 -2.55 -19.93 -0.80
C LEU A 44 -3.00 -19.71 0.67
N LEU A 45 -2.21 -18.97 1.44
CA LEU A 45 -2.59 -18.61 2.82
C LEU A 45 -3.82 -17.69 2.86
N ARG A 46 -3.95 -16.74 1.92
CA ARG A 46 -5.16 -15.90 1.80
C ARG A 46 -6.38 -16.76 1.47
N GLU A 47 -6.27 -17.65 0.49
CA GLU A 47 -7.38 -18.53 0.09
C GLU A 47 -7.88 -19.38 1.26
N ARG A 48 -6.96 -20.01 2.00
CA ARG A 48 -7.34 -20.80 3.20
C ARG A 48 -7.99 -19.94 4.28
N LYS A 49 -7.49 -18.72 4.53
CA LYS A 49 -8.10 -17.80 5.51
C LYS A 49 -9.53 -17.42 5.13
N VAL A 50 -9.82 -17.26 3.83
CA VAL A 50 -11.19 -17.00 3.35
C VAL A 50 -12.05 -18.26 3.50
N SER A 51 -11.53 -19.42 3.09
CA SER A 51 -12.22 -20.71 3.19
C SER A 51 -12.63 -21.05 4.63
N ILE A 52 -11.75 -20.83 5.62
CA ILE A 52 -12.07 -21.09 7.04
C ILE A 52 -13.19 -20.16 7.56
N LYS A 53 -13.31 -18.95 7.01
CA LYS A 53 -14.33 -17.96 7.43
C LYS A 53 -15.66 -18.09 6.67
N SER A 54 -15.68 -18.84 5.57
CA SER A 54 -16.89 -19.08 4.79
C SER A 54 -17.74 -20.20 5.39
N ARG A 55 -19.05 -20.10 5.20
CA ARG A 55 -20.00 -21.14 5.61
C ARG A 55 -20.25 -22.06 4.43
N PHE A 56 -20.02 -23.35 4.62
CA PHE A 56 -20.30 -24.38 3.62
C PHE A 56 -21.44 -25.27 4.09
N THR A 57 -22.32 -25.59 3.17
CA THR A 57 -23.29 -26.68 3.26
C THR A 57 -23.08 -27.60 2.04
N PRO A 58 -23.65 -28.81 2.01
CA PRO A 58 -23.46 -29.74 0.89
C PRO A 58 -23.92 -29.20 -0.48
N TYR A 59 -24.84 -28.22 -0.49
CA TYR A 59 -25.46 -27.69 -1.71
C TYR A 59 -25.21 -26.20 -1.94
N THR A 60 -24.77 -25.46 -0.93
CA THR A 60 -24.51 -24.02 -1.03
C THR A 60 -23.32 -23.59 -0.18
N PHE A 61 -22.59 -22.57 -0.65
CA PHE A 61 -21.55 -21.90 0.11
C PHE A 61 -21.87 -20.41 0.22
N SER A 62 -21.54 -19.82 1.37
CA SER A 62 -21.77 -18.41 1.65
C SER A 62 -20.46 -17.76 2.09
N ILE A 63 -20.08 -16.72 1.35
CA ILE A 63 -18.94 -15.86 1.65
C ILE A 63 -19.46 -14.48 2.01
N GLY A 64 -19.05 -13.95 3.16
CA GLY A 64 -19.46 -12.64 3.64
C GLY A 64 -18.26 -11.70 3.79
N GLY A 65 -18.49 -10.42 3.52
CA GLY A 65 -17.47 -9.38 3.64
C GLY A 65 -18.08 -7.98 3.66
N TRP A 66 -17.21 -6.99 3.73
CA TRP A 66 -17.57 -5.58 3.71
C TRP A 66 -17.17 -4.96 2.38
N ILE A 67 -18.07 -4.18 1.78
CA ILE A 67 -17.82 -3.47 0.52
C ILE A 67 -18.35 -2.03 0.64
N LYS A 68 -17.68 -1.09 -0.04
CA LYS A 68 -18.18 0.27 -0.17
C LYS A 68 -19.48 0.28 -0.97
N LYS A 69 -20.44 1.10 -0.56
CA LYS A 69 -21.73 1.24 -1.26
C LYS A 69 -21.57 1.57 -2.75
N THR A 70 -20.54 2.37 -3.09
CA THR A 70 -20.22 2.80 -4.46
C THR A 70 -19.70 1.68 -5.36
N ASP A 71 -19.17 0.60 -4.80
CA ASP A 71 -18.55 -0.49 -5.58
C ASP A 71 -19.46 -1.73 -5.68
N ILE A 72 -20.66 -1.68 -5.10
CA ILE A 72 -21.64 -2.78 -5.16
C ILE A 72 -22.04 -3.07 -6.62
N ASP A 73 -22.26 -2.04 -7.43
CA ASP A 73 -22.70 -2.22 -8.81
C ASP A 73 -21.60 -2.85 -9.68
N LYS A 74 -20.34 -2.42 -9.48
CA LYS A 74 -19.17 -3.02 -10.12
C LYS A 74 -19.02 -4.49 -9.75
N LEU A 75 -19.25 -4.83 -8.48
CA LEU A 75 -19.20 -6.22 -8.01
C LEU A 75 -20.30 -7.06 -8.69
N LYS A 76 -21.53 -6.55 -8.73
CA LYS A 76 -22.65 -7.24 -9.40
C LYS A 76 -22.35 -7.46 -10.88
N GLU A 77 -21.80 -6.45 -11.56
CA GLU A 77 -21.43 -6.55 -12.97
C GLU A 77 -20.35 -7.60 -13.23
N GLY A 78 -19.27 -7.61 -12.44
CA GLY A 78 -18.20 -8.60 -12.56
C GLY A 78 -18.65 -10.05 -12.28
N LEU A 79 -19.72 -10.22 -11.49
CA LEU A 79 -20.26 -11.53 -11.13
C LEU A 79 -21.40 -12.01 -12.03
N LYS A 80 -21.85 -11.20 -13.01
CA LYS A 80 -22.88 -11.62 -13.99
C LYS A 80 -22.48 -12.85 -14.80
N SER A 81 -21.19 -13.10 -14.96
CA SER A 81 -20.65 -14.28 -15.66
C SER A 81 -20.89 -15.60 -14.92
N LEU A 82 -21.29 -15.55 -13.64
CA LEU A 82 -21.53 -16.69 -12.78
C LEU A 82 -23.02 -16.78 -12.41
N PRO A 83 -23.87 -17.42 -13.23
CA PRO A 83 -25.32 -17.41 -13.05
C PRO A 83 -25.82 -18.12 -11.78
N ALA A 84 -24.98 -18.94 -11.13
CA ALA A 84 -25.32 -19.65 -9.89
C ALA A 84 -25.08 -18.81 -8.62
N LEU A 85 -24.58 -17.58 -8.74
CA LEU A 85 -24.19 -16.76 -7.59
C LEU A 85 -25.22 -15.65 -7.33
N GLU A 86 -25.75 -15.60 -6.11
CA GLU A 86 -26.61 -14.52 -5.65
C GLU A 86 -25.86 -13.56 -4.73
N VAL A 87 -25.96 -12.25 -4.99
CA VAL A 87 -25.30 -11.20 -4.19
C VAL A 87 -26.34 -10.48 -3.34
N VAL A 88 -26.32 -10.73 -2.03
CA VAL A 88 -27.17 -10.04 -1.04
C VAL A 88 -26.35 -8.98 -0.31
N ALA A 89 -26.75 -7.71 -0.46
CA ALA A 89 -26.16 -6.59 0.27
C ALA A 89 -27.13 -6.06 1.32
N ARG A 90 -26.64 -5.83 2.55
CA ARG A 90 -27.42 -5.23 3.64
C ARG A 90 -26.72 -4.00 4.20
N VAL A 91 -27.50 -3.05 4.72
CA VAL A 91 -26.97 -1.91 5.48
C VAL A 91 -26.65 -2.38 6.91
N PRO A 92 -25.46 -2.07 7.46
CA PRO A 92 -25.12 -2.46 8.82
C PRO A 92 -25.95 -1.70 9.87
N HIS A 93 -26.24 -2.37 10.99
CA HIS A 93 -26.98 -1.77 12.09
C HIS A 93 -26.05 -1.03 13.07
N ARG A 94 -26.56 -0.03 13.80
CA ARG A 94 -25.75 0.76 14.76
C ARG A 94 -25.07 -0.08 15.85
N LYS A 95 -25.69 -1.20 16.26
CA LYS A 95 -25.12 -2.13 17.24
C LYS A 95 -23.84 -2.82 16.75
N GLU A 96 -23.60 -2.84 15.44
CA GLU A 96 -22.43 -3.47 14.82
C GLU A 96 -21.26 -2.50 14.63
N LYS A 97 -21.34 -1.27 15.17
CA LYS A 97 -20.37 -0.18 14.94
C LYS A 97 -18.88 -0.57 15.06
N HIS A 98 -18.55 -1.49 15.97
CA HIS A 98 -17.16 -1.93 16.20
C HIS A 98 -16.67 -3.00 15.21
N LYS A 99 -17.57 -3.62 14.44
CA LYS A 99 -17.25 -4.69 13.47
C LYS A 99 -17.13 -4.17 12.03
N ILE A 100 -17.57 -2.94 11.78
CA ILE A 100 -17.59 -2.33 10.46
C ILE A 100 -16.22 -1.71 10.19
N PRO A 101 -15.52 -2.11 9.10
CA PRO A 101 -14.29 -1.46 8.72
C PRO A 101 -14.58 -0.03 8.26
N ILE A 102 -13.71 0.89 8.67
CA ILE A 102 -13.82 2.30 8.28
C ILE A 102 -13.02 2.51 7.01
N ALA A 103 -13.63 3.16 6.03
CA ALA A 103 -12.97 3.53 4.80
C ALA A 103 -13.19 5.02 4.54
N LEU A 104 -12.15 5.82 4.85
CA LEU A 104 -12.14 7.25 4.56
C LEU A 104 -12.15 7.46 3.04
N SER A 105 -12.90 8.47 2.61
CA SER A 105 -13.10 8.80 1.20
C SER A 105 -13.19 10.30 1.04
N ASN A 106 -12.13 11.01 1.42
CA ASN A 106 -12.07 12.46 1.23
C ASN A 106 -11.63 12.83 -0.20
N ARG A 107 -11.92 14.08 -0.58
CA ARG A 107 -11.45 14.65 -1.85
C ARG A 107 -9.92 14.72 -1.85
N SER A 108 -9.31 14.72 -3.03
CA SER A 108 -7.85 14.70 -3.19
C SER A 108 -7.12 15.80 -2.41
N PHE A 109 -7.74 16.96 -2.20
CA PHE A 109 -7.18 18.06 -1.43
C PHE A 109 -7.06 17.76 0.08
N PHE A 110 -8.01 17.02 0.64
CA PHE A 110 -8.05 16.68 2.07
C PHE A 110 -7.33 15.36 2.39
N LYS A 111 -7.02 14.58 1.35
CA LYS A 111 -6.43 13.24 1.49
C LYS A 111 -5.11 13.21 2.28
N PRO A 112 -4.17 14.17 2.15
CA PRO A 112 -2.95 14.16 2.96
C PRO A 112 -3.23 14.30 4.47
N PHE A 113 -4.31 15.01 4.82
CA PHE A 113 -4.70 15.22 6.22
C PHE A 113 -5.38 14.00 6.84
N GLU A 114 -5.82 13.01 6.04
CA GLU A 114 -6.32 11.73 6.55
C GLU A 114 -5.24 11.01 7.36
N LEU A 115 -3.97 11.12 6.97
CA LEU A 115 -2.85 10.53 7.71
C LEU A 115 -2.76 11.10 9.12
N VAL A 116 -2.96 12.42 9.26
CA VAL A 116 -2.93 13.07 10.57
C VAL A 116 -4.06 12.52 11.44
N VAL A 117 -5.27 12.40 10.90
CA VAL A 117 -6.40 11.79 11.63
C VAL A 117 -6.11 10.33 11.99
N GLU A 118 -5.54 9.56 11.08
CA GLU A 118 -5.17 8.14 11.31
C GLU A 118 -4.16 7.98 12.46
N LEU A 119 -3.24 8.94 12.63
CA LEU A 119 -2.28 8.94 13.75
C LEU A 119 -2.93 9.19 15.12
N TYR A 120 -3.99 10.02 15.18
CA TYR A 120 -4.70 10.31 16.43
C TYR A 120 -5.82 9.31 16.74
N GLY A 121 -6.36 8.65 15.70
CA GLY A 121 -7.41 7.65 15.82
C GLY A 121 -8.47 7.84 14.74
N ILE A 122 -8.83 6.73 14.09
CA ILE A 122 -9.84 6.73 13.03
C ILE A 122 -11.25 6.88 13.66
N PRO A 123 -12.13 7.75 13.13
CA PRO A 123 -13.48 7.94 13.64
C PRO A 123 -14.33 6.67 13.51
N HIS A 124 -15.35 6.51 14.36
CA HIS A 124 -16.30 5.41 14.19
C HIS A 124 -17.16 5.58 12.93
N TYR A 125 -17.69 4.48 12.40
CA TYR A 125 -18.43 4.46 11.14
C TYR A 125 -19.64 5.42 11.07
N PHE A 126 -20.28 5.70 12.21
CA PHE A 126 -21.44 6.61 12.30
C PHE A 126 -21.07 8.02 12.74
N GLU A 127 -19.79 8.31 12.93
CA GLU A 127 -19.29 9.61 13.34
C GLU A 127 -18.95 10.46 12.12
N ILE A 128 -18.90 11.77 12.35
CA ILE A 128 -18.52 12.74 11.33
C ILE A 128 -17.00 12.68 11.19
N ASP A 129 -16.52 12.59 9.95
CA ASP A 129 -15.08 12.65 9.67
C ASP A 129 -14.52 14.04 10.02
N PRO A 130 -13.57 14.17 10.95
CA PRO A 130 -12.98 15.45 11.31
C PRO A 130 -12.02 15.99 10.24
N THR A 131 -11.58 15.19 9.27
CA THR A 131 -10.54 15.55 8.28
C THR A 131 -10.79 16.88 7.57
N PRO A 132 -12.00 17.17 7.02
CA PRO A 132 -12.23 18.44 6.31
C PRO A 132 -12.20 19.66 7.23
N PHE A 133 -12.57 19.50 8.49
CA PHE A 133 -12.53 20.57 9.50
C PHE A 133 -11.11 20.75 10.03
N LEU A 134 -10.37 19.66 10.24
CA LEU A 134 -9.00 19.68 10.74
C LEU A 134 -8.02 20.30 9.73
N ALA A 135 -8.15 19.96 8.45
CA ALA A 135 -7.22 20.34 7.39
C ALA A 135 -6.85 21.84 7.34
N PRO A 136 -7.80 22.80 7.29
CA PRO A 136 -7.47 24.23 7.23
C PRO A 136 -6.77 24.72 8.50
N PHE A 137 -7.20 24.28 9.68
CA PHE A 137 -6.56 24.68 10.94
C PHE A 137 -5.17 24.07 11.07
N PHE A 138 -5.00 22.80 10.70
CA PHE A 138 -3.71 22.13 10.71
C PHE A 138 -2.72 22.85 9.76
N ALA A 139 -3.15 23.19 8.54
CA ALA A 139 -2.31 23.93 7.60
C ALA A 139 -1.92 25.32 8.14
N LEU A 140 -2.86 26.04 8.75
CA LEU A 140 -2.62 27.36 9.33
C LEU A 140 -1.63 27.28 10.49
N PHE A 141 -1.85 26.38 11.46
CA PHE A 141 -0.95 26.25 12.61
C PHE A 141 0.42 25.70 12.20
N LEU A 142 0.50 24.81 11.22
CA LEU A 142 1.78 24.36 10.68
C LEU A 142 2.54 25.52 10.06
N ALA A 143 1.88 26.40 9.29
CA ALA A 143 2.50 27.58 8.71
C ALA A 143 3.01 28.57 9.77
N ILE A 144 2.19 28.81 10.82
CA ILE A 144 2.58 29.68 11.93
C ILE A 144 3.76 29.09 12.69
N CYS A 145 3.76 27.80 13.02
CA CYS A 145 4.85 27.14 13.75
C CYS A 145 6.13 26.99 12.93
N LEU A 146 6.01 26.90 11.60
CA LEU A 146 7.16 26.84 10.71
C LEU A 146 7.86 28.20 10.61
N THR A 147 7.10 29.31 10.76
CA THR A 147 7.38 30.78 10.86
C THR A 147 8.45 31.40 9.96
N ASP A 148 9.39 30.62 9.47
CA ASP A 148 10.52 31.02 8.65
C ASP A 148 10.22 30.69 7.19
N ALA A 149 10.16 31.74 6.39
CA ALA A 149 9.96 31.65 4.94
C ALA A 149 11.05 30.81 4.26
N GLY A 150 12.27 30.79 4.79
CA GLY A 150 13.39 29.99 4.27
C GLY A 150 13.11 28.49 4.34
N TYR A 151 12.69 27.98 5.51
CA TYR A 151 12.35 26.57 5.67
C TYR A 151 11.11 26.19 4.86
N GLY A 152 10.09 27.05 4.81
CA GLY A 152 8.89 26.82 3.98
C GLY A 152 9.22 26.64 2.49
N ILE A 153 10.08 27.51 1.94
CA ILE A 153 10.50 27.44 0.54
C ILE A 153 11.35 26.20 0.25
N ILE A 154 12.33 25.90 1.11
CA ILE A 154 13.20 24.73 0.94
C ILE A 154 12.37 23.43 1.01
N LEU A 155 11.46 23.31 1.98
CA LEU A 155 10.58 22.14 2.12
C LEU A 155 9.64 21.99 0.93
N SER A 156 9.06 23.09 0.44
CA SER A 156 8.19 23.07 -0.73
C SER A 156 8.94 22.61 -1.99
N LEU A 157 10.18 23.08 -2.17
CA LEU A 157 11.02 22.68 -3.30
C LEU A 157 11.42 21.20 -3.22
N LEU A 158 11.81 20.72 -2.04
CA LEU A 158 12.13 19.31 -1.81
C LEU A 158 10.92 18.40 -2.03
N ALA A 159 9.75 18.80 -1.52
CA ALA A 159 8.50 18.06 -1.76
C ALA A 159 8.16 18.00 -3.25
N TYR A 160 8.27 19.13 -3.97
CA TYR A 160 8.02 19.18 -5.42
C TYR A 160 8.98 18.29 -6.22
N ILE A 161 10.28 18.32 -5.91
CA ILE A 161 11.28 17.44 -6.53
C ILE A 161 10.97 15.97 -6.20
N GLY A 162 10.58 15.68 -4.96
CA GLY A 162 10.19 14.36 -4.50
C GLY A 162 9.00 13.79 -5.29
N LEU A 163 7.93 14.59 -5.46
CA LEU A 163 6.75 14.23 -6.25
C LEU A 163 7.10 13.90 -7.71
N LYS A 164 8.07 14.60 -8.29
CA LYS A 164 8.47 14.39 -9.69
C LYS A 164 9.42 13.20 -9.89
N LYS A 165 10.30 12.95 -8.92
CA LYS A 165 11.37 11.94 -9.03
C LYS A 165 10.96 10.56 -8.51
N PHE A 166 10.07 10.49 -7.51
CA PHE A 166 9.61 9.24 -6.94
C PHE A 166 8.23 8.86 -7.47
N LYS A 167 8.11 7.63 -7.99
CA LYS A 167 6.79 7.01 -8.20
C LYS A 167 6.23 6.65 -6.83
N ILE A 168 5.43 7.56 -6.31
CA ILE A 168 4.80 7.43 -5.01
C ILE A 168 3.80 6.27 -5.04
N GLY A 169 4.10 5.23 -4.25
CA GLY A 169 3.21 4.09 -4.03
C GLY A 169 1.90 4.53 -3.35
N GLU A 170 0.89 3.66 -3.32
CA GLU A 170 -0.44 4.00 -2.77
C GLU A 170 -0.38 4.56 -1.34
N GLY A 171 0.59 4.13 -0.53
CA GLY A 171 0.83 4.68 0.81
C GLY A 171 1.33 6.13 0.82
N GLY A 172 2.17 6.52 -0.15
CA GLY A 172 2.61 7.90 -0.26
C GLY A 172 1.64 8.80 -1.02
N LYS A 173 0.61 8.25 -1.69
CA LYS A 173 -0.51 9.06 -2.21
C LYS A 173 -1.43 9.58 -1.10
N LYS A 174 -1.19 9.15 0.14
CA LYS A 174 -1.81 9.66 1.37
C LYS A 174 -0.87 10.60 2.15
N LEU A 175 0.37 10.81 1.68
CA LEU A 175 1.31 11.83 2.16
C LEU A 175 1.16 13.10 1.31
#